data_AF-A0A925M5C8-F1
#
_entry.id   AF-A0A925M5C8-F1
#
_cell.length_a   1.000
_cell.length_b   1.000
_cell.length_c   1.000
_cell.angle_alpha   90.00
_cell.angle_beta   90.00
_cell.angle_gamma   90.00
#
_symmetry.space_group_name_H-M   'P 1'
#
loop_
_entity.id
_entity.type
_entity.pdbx_description
1 polymer ?
#
loop_
_entity_poly.entity_id
_entity_poly.type
_entity_poly.pdbx_seq_one_letter_code
_entity_poly.pdbx_strand_id
1 'polypeptide(L)'
;MFLGGFYLPPFQIRAEESVEIMAEDEGTIIRGQLDVLTLKEQFWVMAIESKRFSFSMEAGLAQLLSCMLANPHPAQPGFGLIVTGGTFVFVKLVKNTAVQYAISN
;
A
#
# COMPACT_ATOMS: atom_id res chain seq x y z
N MET A 1 -14.29 3.83 0.33
CA MET A 1 -13.59 2.60 -0.10
C MET A 1 -14.29 1.34 0.41
N PHE A 2 -14.71 0.42 -0.46
CA PHE A 2 -15.34 -0.86 -0.07
C PHE A 2 -14.26 -1.95 0.03
N LEU A 3 -13.86 -2.29 1.26
CA LEU A 3 -12.81 -3.27 1.55
C LEU A 3 -13.31 -4.72 1.58
N GLY A 4 -14.29 -5.11 0.77
CA GLY A 4 -14.69 -6.53 0.61
C GLY A 4 -14.99 -7.32 1.89
N GLY A 5 -15.39 -6.66 2.99
CA GLY A 5 -15.64 -7.31 4.29
C GLY A 5 -14.41 -7.51 5.19
N PHE A 6 -13.23 -7.00 4.82
CA PHE A 6 -11.99 -7.12 5.61
C PHE A 6 -12.00 -6.36 6.95
N TYR A 7 -13.05 -5.60 7.24
CA TYR A 7 -13.30 -4.94 8.54
C TYR A 7 -14.07 -5.83 9.54
N LEU A 8 -14.50 -7.03 9.11
CA LEU A 8 -15.26 -7.97 9.93
C LEU A 8 -14.33 -8.99 10.60
N PRO A 9 -14.67 -9.50 11.80
CA PRO A 9 -13.95 -10.62 12.42
C PRO A 9 -13.79 -11.80 11.46
N PRO A 10 -12.64 -12.50 11.46
CA PRO A 10 -11.49 -12.38 12.37
C PRO A 10 -10.44 -11.34 11.94
N PHE A 11 -10.76 -10.43 11.01
CA PHE A 11 -9.83 -9.44 10.49
C PHE A 11 -9.95 -8.13 11.28
N GLN A 12 -8.86 -7.75 11.94
CA GLN A 12 -8.74 -6.42 12.57
C GLN A 12 -8.01 -5.51 11.59
N ILE A 13 -8.66 -4.41 11.21
CA ILE A 13 -8.03 -3.33 10.45
C ILE A 13 -7.34 -2.39 11.42
N ARG A 14 -6.10 -2.03 11.11
CA ARG A 14 -5.43 -0.86 11.67
C ARG A 14 -5.12 0.09 10.53
N ALA A 15 -5.63 1.32 10.61
CA ALA A 15 -5.22 2.37 9.70
C ALA A 15 -3.89 2.95 10.19
N GLU A 16 -2.92 3.03 9.29
CA GLU A 16 -1.69 3.80 9.49
C GLU A 16 -1.95 5.29 9.21
N GLU A 17 -0.96 6.14 9.52
CA GLU A 17 -1.05 7.56 9.17
C GLU A 17 -1.18 7.76 7.65
N SER A 18 -2.13 8.62 7.28
CA SER A 18 -2.36 9.02 5.90
C SER A 18 -1.28 10.01 5.45
N VAL A 19 -0.74 9.81 4.25
CA VAL A 19 0.31 10.66 3.68
C VAL A 19 -0.23 11.45 2.50
N GLU A 20 -0.14 12.77 2.57
CA GLU A 20 -0.43 13.65 1.43
C GLU A 20 0.78 13.66 0.49
N ILE A 21 0.52 13.50 -0.81
CA ILE A 21 1.52 13.64 -1.87
C ILE A 21 1.15 14.80 -2.79
N MET A 22 2.16 15.56 -3.17
CA MET A 22 2.03 16.70 -4.09
C MET A 22 3.01 16.55 -5.25
N ALA A 23 2.51 16.77 -6.47
CA ALA A 23 3.33 16.81 -7.67
C ALA A 23 2.92 18.01 -8.53
N GLU A 24 3.88 18.66 -9.15
CA GLU A 24 3.61 19.69 -10.16
C GLU A 24 3.66 19.06 -11.55
N ASP A 25 2.63 19.31 -12.34
CA ASP A 25 2.53 18.87 -13.72
C ASP A 25 2.00 20.00 -14.59
N GLU A 26 2.84 20.49 -15.52
CA GLU A 26 2.51 21.59 -16.43
C GLU A 26 1.90 22.83 -15.71
N GLY A 27 2.43 23.18 -14.54
CA GLY A 27 1.95 24.31 -13.72
C GLY A 27 0.67 24.03 -12.92
N THR A 28 0.16 22.79 -12.96
CA THR A 28 -0.95 22.33 -12.12
C THR A 28 -0.41 21.53 -10.94
N ILE A 29 -0.78 21.94 -9.71
CA ILE A 29 -0.48 21.15 -8.51
C ILE A 29 -1.49 20.01 -8.40
N ILE A 30 -1.00 18.79 -8.56
CA ILE A 30 -1.74 17.56 -8.34
C ILE A 30 -1.54 17.14 -6.89
N ARG A 31 -2.65 16.89 -6.20
CA ARG A 31 -2.67 16.35 -4.83
C ARG A 31 -3.23 14.94 -4.84
N GLY A 32 -2.66 14.07 -4.03
CA GLY A 32 -3.13 12.72 -3.78
C GLY A 32 -2.99 12.35 -2.31
N GLN A 33 -3.69 11.29 -1.92
CA GLN A 33 -3.65 10.75 -0.57
C GLN A 33 -3.30 9.26 -0.63
N LEU A 34 -2.35 8.87 0.22
CA LEU A 34 -1.92 7.49 0.41
C LEU A 34 -2.40 7.01 1.77
N ASP A 35 -3.27 6.01 1.77
CA ASP A 35 -3.79 5.40 2.99
C ASP A 35 -3.31 3.95 3.08
N VAL A 36 -2.58 3.62 4.15
CA VAL A 36 -2.15 2.23 4.41
C VAL A 36 -3.01 1.63 5.50
N LEU A 37 -3.52 0.43 5.24
CA LEU A 37 -4.27 -0.38 6.18
C LEU A 37 -3.53 -1.69 6.41
N THR A 38 -3.37 -2.08 7.67
CA THR A 38 -2.81 -3.37 8.04
C THR A 38 -3.93 -4.31 8.48
N LEU A 39 -3.94 -5.52 7.94
CA LEU A 39 -4.90 -6.61 8.15
C LEU A 39 -4.16 -7.82 8.71
N LYS A 40 -4.60 -8.31 9.88
CA LYS A 40 -4.01 -9.49 10.56
C LYS A 40 -2.46 -9.42 10.66
N GLU A 41 -1.91 -8.22 10.81
CA GLU A 41 -0.47 -7.97 11.05
C GLU A 41 0.49 -8.43 9.93
N GLN A 42 -0.02 -9.01 8.83
CA GLN A 42 0.78 -9.63 7.77
C GLN A 42 0.30 -9.30 6.35
N PHE A 43 -0.82 -8.59 6.25
CA PHE A 43 -1.37 -8.14 4.98
C PHE A 43 -1.56 -6.63 5.02
N TRP A 44 -0.91 -5.91 4.11
CA TRP A 44 -1.01 -4.45 3.98
C TRP A 44 -1.85 -4.12 2.74
N VAL A 45 -2.72 -3.14 2.87
CA VAL A 45 -3.50 -2.58 1.77
C VAL A 45 -3.15 -1.12 1.68
N MET A 46 -2.50 -0.73 0.59
CA MET A 46 -2.30 0.64 0.18
C MET A 46 -3.46 1.05 -0.72
N ALA A 47 -4.28 1.96 -0.23
CA ALA A 47 -5.23 2.67 -1.06
C ALA A 47 -4.63 3.98 -1.52
N ILE A 48 -4.70 4.19 -2.82
CA ILE A 48 -4.22 5.41 -3.44
C ILE A 48 -5.42 6.13 -4.01
N GLU A 49 -5.75 7.26 -3.40
CA GLU A 49 -6.74 8.19 -3.94
C GLU A 49 -5.99 9.33 -4.64
N SER A 50 -5.86 9.24 -5.96
CA SER A 50 -5.17 10.24 -6.81
C SER A 50 -5.92 10.48 -8.12
N LYS A 51 -5.90 11.73 -8.60
CA LYS A 51 -6.46 12.11 -9.92
C LYS A 51 -5.57 11.73 -11.11
N ARG A 52 -4.31 11.35 -10.90
CA ARG A 52 -3.41 10.86 -11.96
C ARG A 52 -2.64 9.61 -11.53
N PHE A 53 -2.69 8.60 -12.39
CA PHE A 53 -2.41 7.19 -12.13
C PHE A 53 -0.91 6.82 -12.02
N SER A 54 -0.05 7.41 -12.85
CA SER A 54 1.35 6.97 -12.98
C SER A 54 2.23 7.45 -11.82
N PHE A 55 2.11 8.72 -11.43
CA PHE A 55 2.95 9.30 -10.37
C PHE A 55 2.62 8.72 -8.99
N SER A 56 1.37 8.34 -8.78
CA SER A 56 0.92 7.81 -7.49
C SER A 56 1.36 6.37 -7.24
N MET A 57 1.61 5.58 -8.29
CA MET A 57 1.93 4.16 -8.16
C MET A 57 3.31 3.90 -7.55
N GLU A 58 4.35 4.59 -8.02
CA GLU A 58 5.71 4.46 -7.49
C GLU A 58 5.78 4.96 -6.03
N ALA A 59 5.16 6.11 -5.74
CA ALA A 59 5.05 6.64 -4.40
C ALA A 59 4.30 5.68 -3.46
N GLY A 60 3.18 5.11 -3.92
CA GLY A 60 2.41 4.12 -3.17
C GLY A 60 3.16 2.81 -2.96
N LEU A 61 3.95 2.34 -3.93
CA LEU A 61 4.80 1.16 -3.76
C LEU A 61 5.91 1.42 -2.72
N ALA A 62 6.58 2.56 -2.80
CA ALA A 62 7.63 2.94 -1.85
C ALA A 62 7.07 3.01 -0.41
N GLN A 63 5.93 3.68 -0.22
CA GLN A 63 5.28 3.79 1.08
C GLN A 63 4.80 2.43 1.60
N LEU A 64 4.19 1.60 0.74
CA LEU A 64 3.78 0.24 1.10
C LEU A 64 4.96 -0.63 1.54
N LEU A 65 6.07 -0.61 0.79
CA LEU A 65 7.28 -1.35 1.14
C LEU A 65 7.88 -0.86 2.46
N SER A 66 7.86 0.45 2.74
CA SER A 66 8.29 1.02 4.01
C SER A 66 7.50 0.44 5.19
N CYS A 67 6.16 0.42 5.09
CA CYS A 67 5.29 -0.18 6.10
C CYS A 67 5.55 -1.69 6.28
N MET A 68 5.67 -2.44 5.18
CA MET A 68 5.97 -3.88 5.21
C MET A 68 7.36 -4.18 5.81
N LEU A 69 8.33 -3.30 5.58
CA LEU A 69 9.68 -3.38 6.16
C LEU A 69 9.67 -3.14 7.67
N ALA A 70 8.78 -2.29 8.18
CA ALA A 70 8.58 -2.06 9.61
C ALA A 70 7.84 -3.21 10.33
N ASN A 71 7.35 -4.23 9.62
CA ASN A 71 6.65 -5.39 10.21
C ASN A 71 7.51 -6.06 11.31
N PRO A 72 6.99 -6.14 12.57
CA PRO A 72 7.69 -6.77 13.70
C PRO A 72 7.79 -8.29 13.62
N HIS A 73 7.09 -8.94 12.69
CA HIS A 73 7.08 -10.40 12.49
C HIS A 73 7.72 -10.80 11.14
N PRO A 74 9.06 -10.69 10.99
CA PRO A 74 9.76 -10.88 9.71
C PRO A 74 9.84 -12.35 9.24
N ALA A 75 9.48 -13.32 10.09
CA ALA A 75 9.63 -14.75 9.80
C ALA A 75 8.65 -15.28 8.73
N GLN A 76 7.64 -14.49 8.36
CA GLN A 76 6.65 -14.85 7.35
C GLN A 76 6.68 -13.83 6.19
N PRO A 77 6.36 -14.26 4.95
CA PRO A 77 6.20 -13.33 3.84
C PRO A 77 5.11 -12.29 4.14
N GLY A 78 5.42 -11.02 3.92
CA GLY A 78 4.42 -9.96 3.93
C GLY A 78 3.73 -9.85 2.58
N PHE A 79 2.43 -9.58 2.59
CA PHE A 79 1.65 -9.36 1.37
C PHE A 79 1.08 -7.95 1.36
N GLY A 80 1.07 -7.34 0.19
CA GLY A 80 0.64 -5.98 -0.06
C GLY A 80 -0.38 -5.94 -1.19
N LEU A 81 -1.31 -5.00 -1.13
CA LEU A 81 -2.23 -4.69 -2.22
C LEU A 81 -2.24 -3.18 -2.43
N ILE A 82 -1.92 -2.73 -3.64
CA ILE A 82 -2.09 -1.33 -4.05
C ILE A 82 -3.39 -1.22 -4.83
N VAL A 83 -4.27 -0.27 -4.52
CA VAL A 83 -5.54 -0.05 -5.23
C VAL A 83 -5.64 1.38 -5.74
N THR A 84 -5.88 1.56 -7.05
CA THR A 84 -5.98 2.86 -7.74
C THR A 84 -7.13 2.87 -8.74
N GLY A 85 -8.20 3.62 -8.45
CA GLY A 85 -9.23 4.08 -9.42
C GLY A 85 -9.92 3.03 -10.33
N GLY A 86 -9.69 1.72 -10.08
CA GLY A 86 -10.17 0.62 -10.92
C GLY A 86 -9.13 -0.49 -11.19
N THR A 87 -7.87 -0.30 -10.79
CA THR A 87 -6.79 -1.30 -10.90
C THR A 87 -6.25 -1.65 -9.53
N PHE A 88 -5.57 -2.78 -9.46
CA PHE A 88 -4.83 -3.19 -8.29
C PHE A 88 -3.50 -3.85 -8.67
N VAL A 89 -2.56 -3.84 -7.73
CA VAL A 89 -1.30 -4.57 -7.84
C VAL A 89 -1.04 -5.32 -6.55
N PHE A 90 -0.77 -6.61 -6.67
CA PHE A 90 -0.32 -7.42 -5.55
C PHE A 90 1.19 -7.30 -5.38
N VAL A 91 1.63 -7.17 -4.13
CA VAL A 91 3.03 -7.12 -3.74
C VAL A 91 3.31 -8.26 -2.77
N LYS A 92 4.40 -8.99 -2.95
CA LYS A 92 4.90 -9.95 -1.96
C LYS A 92 6.29 -9.54 -1.54
N LEU A 93 6.54 -9.44 -0.23
CA LEU A 93 7.83 -9.13 0.35
C LEU A 93 8.32 -10.31 1.19
N VAL A 94 9.57 -10.73 0.98
CA VAL A 94 10.21 -11.81 1.74
C VAL A 94 11.47 -11.27 2.40
N LYS A 95 11.61 -11.53 3.71
CA LYS A 95 12.79 -11.18 4.51
C LYS A 95 13.55 -12.46 4.89
N ASN A 96 14.33 -13.00 3.94
CA ASN A 96 15.27 -14.10 4.20
C ASN A 96 16.68 -13.52 4.40
N THR A 97 17.72 -14.09 3.76
CA THR A 97 19.10 -13.54 3.78
C THR A 97 19.21 -12.15 3.16
N ALA A 98 18.34 -11.84 2.20
CA ALA A 98 18.19 -10.50 1.62
C ALA A 98 16.69 -10.17 1.53
N VAL A 99 16.37 -8.87 1.60
CA VAL A 99 15.01 -8.38 1.37
C VAL A 99 14.72 -8.43 -0.13
N GLN A 100 13.62 -9.08 -0.51
CA GLN A 100 13.18 -9.18 -1.90
C GLN A 100 11.69 -8.92 -2.00
N TYR A 101 11.26 -8.30 -3.09
CA TYR A 101 9.84 -8.17 -3.41
C TYR A 101 9.56 -8.48 -4.88
N ALA A 102 8.31 -8.86 -5.17
CA ALA A 102 7.79 -9.05 -6.51
C ALA A 102 6.36 -8.50 -6.60
N ILE A 103 5.94 -8.15 -7.81
CA ILE A 103 4.62 -7.59 -8.10
C ILE A 103 3.85 -8.45 -9.11
N SER A 104 2.52 -8.46 -9.01
CA SER A 104 1.60 -9.07 -9.98
C SER A 104 0.43 -8.12 -10.26
N ASN A 105 0.07 -7.99 -11.53
CA ASN A 105 -1.10 -7.23 -12.00
C ASN A 105 -2.30 -8.15 -12.26
#